data_AF-A0A5J5DEF1-F1
#
_entry.id   AF-A0A5J5DEF1-F1
#
_cell.length_a   1.000
_cell.length_b   1.000
_cell.length_c   1.000
_cell.angle_alpha   90.00
_cell.angle_beta   90.00
_cell.angle_gamma   90.00
#
_symmetry.space_group_name_H-M   'P 1'
#
loop_
_entity.id
_entity.type
_entity.pdbx_description
1 polymer ?
#
loop_
_entity_poly.entity_id
_entity_poly.type
_entity_poly.pdbx_seq_one_letter_code
_entity_poly.pdbx_strand_id
1 'polypeptide(L)'
;MLPRRMLWGAVVRQVAPRLTCSTAAQPQVKQKKTTFGPLSDEDRIFTNLYGRHNWRLEGSLRRGDWYKTKEILLKGSDWILNEVKISGLRGRGGAGFPTGMKWSFMNKPSDGRPKYLVVNADEGEPGTCKDREIMRHDPHKLIEGCLIAGKAMGARAAYIYIRGEFYNESSNLQVAINEAYKAGLIGKNACGSGFDFDVFVMRGAGAYICGEETALIESLEGKQGKPRLKPPFPADIGGVRGGWDNLLGVIPGGSSTPIIPRHVCDDVLMDFDDLVRAETALGTAAIIVLDKSVNRFLN
;
A
#
# COMPACT_ATOMS: atom_id res chain seq x y z
N MET A 1 61.48 12.46 -44.22
CA MET A 1 61.37 11.08 -44.74
C MET A 1 60.00 10.54 -44.40
N LEU A 2 59.34 9.92 -45.39
CA LEU A 2 57.95 9.42 -45.40
C LEU A 2 57.64 8.29 -44.37
N PRO A 3 56.35 7.96 -44.17
CA PRO A 3 55.78 7.33 -42.97
C PRO A 3 55.59 5.81 -43.08
N ARG A 4 55.16 5.15 -42.00
CA ARG A 4 54.52 3.82 -42.07
C ARG A 4 53.14 3.82 -41.41
N ARG A 5 52.15 3.58 -42.27
CA ARG A 5 50.75 3.24 -41.99
C ARG A 5 50.64 1.84 -41.36
N MET A 6 49.62 1.72 -40.51
CA MET A 6 48.69 0.59 -40.31
C MET A 6 49.11 -0.82 -40.78
N LEU A 7 49.02 -1.79 -39.86
CA LEU A 7 48.46 -3.11 -40.15
C LEU A 7 47.65 -3.60 -38.95
N TRP A 8 46.41 -3.97 -39.24
CA TRP A 8 45.41 -4.54 -38.35
C TRP A 8 45.84 -5.92 -37.83
N GLY A 9 45.65 -6.16 -36.53
CA GLY A 9 45.65 -7.48 -35.91
C GLY A 9 44.32 -7.69 -35.20
N ALA A 10 43.55 -8.67 -35.64
CA ALA A 10 42.20 -8.97 -35.18
C ALA A 10 42.16 -9.26 -33.67
N VAL A 11 41.45 -8.43 -32.91
CA VAL A 11 41.03 -8.76 -31.55
C VAL A 11 39.75 -9.58 -31.64
N VAL A 12 39.88 -10.87 -31.37
CA VAL A 12 38.79 -11.81 -31.15
C VAL A 12 37.87 -11.23 -30.07
N ARG A 13 36.64 -10.85 -30.45
CA ARG A 13 35.57 -10.58 -29.49
C ARG A 13 35.23 -11.90 -28.78
N GLN A 14 35.70 -12.08 -27.56
CA GLN A 14 35.12 -13.05 -26.64
C GLN A 14 33.67 -12.62 -26.37
N VAL A 15 32.73 -13.36 -26.95
CA VAL A 15 31.32 -13.28 -26.61
C VAL A 15 31.16 -13.89 -25.22
N ALA A 16 30.99 -13.03 -24.21
CA ALA A 16 30.59 -13.48 -22.88
C ALA A 16 29.21 -14.17 -22.99
N PRO A 17 29.02 -15.36 -22.39
CA PRO A 17 27.74 -16.04 -22.44
C PRO A 17 26.67 -15.20 -21.73
N ARG A 18 25.54 -14.98 -22.42
CA ARG A 18 24.33 -14.39 -21.83
C ARG A 18 23.93 -15.26 -20.64
N LEU A 19 24.03 -14.71 -19.43
CA LEU A 19 23.35 -15.24 -18.25
C LEU A 19 21.85 -15.14 -18.50
N THR A 20 21.25 -16.21 -19.00
CA THR A 20 19.81 -16.43 -18.93
C THR A 20 19.47 -16.66 -17.46
N CYS A 21 18.96 -15.62 -16.81
CA CYS A 21 18.31 -15.78 -15.51
C CYS A 21 17.03 -16.59 -15.74
N SER A 22 17.14 -17.92 -15.65
CA SER A 22 15.98 -18.79 -15.51
C SER A 22 15.36 -18.48 -14.15
N THR A 23 14.32 -17.66 -14.14
CA THR A 23 13.45 -17.51 -12.98
C THR A 23 12.73 -18.84 -12.80
N ALA A 24 13.29 -19.72 -11.97
CA ALA A 24 12.55 -20.86 -11.47
C ALA A 24 11.29 -20.33 -10.79
N ALA A 25 10.13 -20.54 -11.44
CA ALA A 25 8.84 -20.20 -10.87
C ALA A 25 8.70 -20.95 -9.55
N GLN A 26 8.56 -20.21 -8.45
CA GLN A 26 8.22 -20.83 -7.17
C GLN A 26 6.90 -21.59 -7.34
N PRO A 27 6.77 -22.80 -6.77
CA PRO A 27 5.54 -23.57 -6.88
C PRO A 27 4.40 -22.75 -6.28
N GLN A 28 3.50 -22.27 -7.14
CA GLN A 28 2.24 -21.66 -6.71
C GLN A 28 1.45 -22.74 -5.96
N VAL A 29 1.19 -22.50 -4.68
CA VAL A 29 0.26 -23.31 -3.90
C VAL A 29 -1.09 -23.23 -4.62
N LYS A 30 -1.54 -24.35 -5.22
CA LYS A 30 -2.86 -24.41 -5.86
C LYS A 30 -3.92 -24.03 -4.82
N GLN A 31 -4.63 -22.92 -5.05
CA GLN A 31 -5.76 -22.51 -4.24
C GLN A 31 -6.80 -23.65 -4.23
N LYS A 32 -7.11 -24.15 -3.02
CA LYS A 32 -8.08 -25.25 -2.82
C LYS A 32 -9.53 -24.76 -2.76
N LYS A 33 -9.77 -23.46 -2.54
CA LYS A 33 -11.13 -22.91 -2.42
C LYS A 33 -11.67 -22.57 -3.81
N THR A 34 -12.89 -23.00 -4.08
CA THR A 34 -13.65 -22.70 -5.31
C THR A 34 -14.80 -21.74 -5.05
N THR A 35 -15.09 -21.41 -3.77
CA THR A 35 -16.13 -20.48 -3.35
C THR A 35 -15.51 -19.41 -2.46
N PHE A 36 -15.84 -18.14 -2.72
CA PHE A 36 -15.29 -16.95 -2.07
C PHE A 36 -16.43 -16.02 -1.63
N GLY A 37 -16.14 -15.04 -0.76
CA GLY A 37 -17.13 -14.04 -0.31
C GLY A 37 -17.42 -14.03 1.19
N PRO A 38 -17.84 -15.15 1.82
CA PRO A 38 -18.12 -15.15 3.25
C PRO A 38 -16.81 -15.06 4.05
N LEU A 39 -16.68 -13.98 4.83
CA LEU A 39 -15.62 -13.77 5.83
C LEU A 39 -16.29 -13.68 7.19
N SER A 40 -15.88 -14.52 8.13
CA SER A 40 -16.40 -14.46 9.50
C SER A 40 -15.93 -13.19 10.20
N ASP A 41 -16.65 -12.75 11.24
CA ASP A 41 -16.28 -11.53 11.97
C ASP A 41 -14.95 -11.69 12.74
N GLU A 42 -14.61 -12.91 13.16
CA GLU A 42 -13.35 -13.26 13.81
C GLU A 42 -12.15 -13.26 12.85
N ASP A 43 -12.37 -13.48 11.55
CA ASP A 43 -11.33 -13.40 10.52
C ASP A 43 -11.03 -11.95 10.07
N ARG A 44 -11.77 -10.95 10.58
CA ARG A 44 -11.57 -9.53 10.21
C ARG A 44 -10.35 -8.95 10.93
N ILE A 45 -9.42 -8.38 10.18
CA ILE A 45 -8.25 -7.69 10.73
C ILE A 45 -8.62 -6.33 11.35
N PHE A 46 -9.50 -5.57 10.69
CA PHE A 46 -9.95 -4.24 11.13
C PHE A 46 -11.29 -4.35 11.88
N THR A 47 -11.21 -4.64 13.17
CA THR A 47 -12.36 -5.01 14.01
C THR A 47 -13.16 -3.80 14.50
N ASN A 48 -12.56 -2.62 14.63
CA ASN A 48 -13.26 -1.39 15.01
C ASN A 48 -13.48 -0.45 13.83
N LEU A 49 -13.59 -0.97 12.61
CA LEU A 49 -13.70 -0.18 11.38
C LEU A 49 -14.82 0.87 11.43
N TYR A 50 -15.91 0.60 12.17
CA TYR A 50 -17.06 1.50 12.30
C TYR A 50 -17.04 2.39 13.55
N GLY A 51 -15.95 2.43 14.31
CA GLY A 51 -15.82 3.29 15.49
C GLY A 51 -16.79 2.97 16.62
N ARG A 52 -17.30 1.73 16.69
CA ARG A 52 -18.26 1.28 17.72
C ARG A 52 -17.59 1.01 19.07
N HIS A 53 -16.28 0.82 19.06
CA HIS A 53 -15.46 0.62 20.24
C HIS A 53 -14.45 1.76 20.40
N ASN A 54 -13.84 1.85 21.58
CA ASN A 54 -12.84 2.87 21.87
C ASN A 54 -11.61 2.72 20.95
N TRP A 55 -11.30 3.75 20.17
CA TRP A 55 -10.17 3.75 19.22
C TRP A 55 -8.81 4.01 19.89
N ARG A 56 -8.80 4.48 21.15
CA ARG A 56 -7.59 4.75 21.95
C ARG A 56 -6.87 3.48 22.39
N LEU A 57 -5.69 3.65 22.98
CA LEU A 57 -4.79 2.56 23.36
C LEU A 57 -5.46 1.46 24.21
N GLU A 58 -6.26 1.86 25.20
CA GLU A 58 -6.96 0.89 26.06
C GLU A 58 -7.88 -0.02 25.24
N GLY A 59 -8.63 0.56 24.29
CA GLY A 59 -9.52 -0.20 23.43
C GLY A 59 -8.75 -1.08 22.44
N SER A 60 -7.65 -0.56 21.88
CA SER A 60 -6.82 -1.32 20.93
C SER A 60 -6.18 -2.55 21.59
N LEU A 61 -5.68 -2.42 22.82
CA LEU A 61 -5.11 -3.54 23.58
C LEU A 61 -6.14 -4.67 23.79
N ARG A 62 -7.40 -4.33 24.08
CA ARG A 62 -8.49 -5.32 24.21
C ARG A 62 -8.80 -6.05 22.91
N ARG A 63 -8.52 -5.43 21.76
CA ARG A 63 -8.72 -6.03 20.42
C ARG A 63 -7.51 -6.82 19.93
N GLY A 64 -6.45 -6.92 20.74
CA GLY A 64 -5.23 -7.65 20.40
C GLY A 64 -4.18 -6.83 19.66
N ASP A 65 -4.36 -5.52 19.50
CA ASP A 65 -3.28 -4.64 19.02
C ASP A 65 -2.19 -4.56 20.09
N TRP A 66 -0.94 -4.37 19.66
CA TRP A 66 0.26 -4.39 20.49
C TRP A 66 0.52 -5.70 21.23
N TYR A 67 -0.18 -6.78 20.86
CA TYR A 67 0.02 -8.09 21.46
C TYR A 67 1.28 -8.76 20.92
N LYS A 68 2.22 -9.06 21.82
CA LYS A 68 3.49 -9.72 21.51
C LYS A 68 4.32 -9.02 20.43
N THR A 69 4.16 -7.70 20.27
CA THR A 69 4.93 -6.91 19.31
C THR A 69 6.43 -7.01 19.61
N LYS A 70 6.82 -6.99 20.89
CA LYS A 70 8.22 -7.16 21.29
C LYS A 70 8.82 -8.45 20.74
N GLU A 71 8.12 -9.56 20.88
CA GLU A 71 8.55 -10.88 20.40
C GLU A 71 8.65 -10.92 18.88
N ILE A 72 7.72 -10.27 18.17
CA ILE A 72 7.80 -10.10 16.71
C ILE A 72 9.07 -9.34 16.34
N LEU A 73 9.39 -8.24 17.03
CA LEU A 73 10.58 -7.44 16.76
C LEU A 73 11.87 -8.22 17.05
N LEU A 74 11.89 -9.04 18.09
CA LEU A 74 13.04 -9.86 18.48
C LEU A 74 13.30 -11.04 17.54
N LYS A 75 12.29 -11.51 16.79
CA LYS A 75 12.48 -12.52 15.73
C LYS A 75 13.31 -12.01 14.55
N GLY A 76 13.50 -10.70 14.43
CA GLY A 76 14.39 -10.09 13.45
C GLY A 76 13.74 -9.81 12.09
N SER A 77 14.41 -8.96 11.31
CA SER A 77 13.89 -8.41 10.05
C SER A 77 13.63 -9.49 9.00
N ASP A 78 14.53 -10.48 8.88
CA ASP A 78 14.41 -11.55 7.89
C ASP A 78 13.20 -12.45 8.15
N TRP A 79 12.90 -12.74 9.43
CA TRP A 79 11.72 -13.52 9.79
C TRP A 79 10.43 -12.77 9.40
N ILE A 80 10.33 -11.48 9.76
CA ILE A 80 9.16 -10.65 9.41
C ILE A 80 8.99 -10.58 7.88
N LEU A 81 10.06 -10.31 7.13
CA LEU A 81 10.02 -10.26 5.68
C LEU A 81 9.56 -11.60 5.06
N ASN A 82 10.02 -12.71 5.61
CA ASN A 82 9.64 -14.04 5.14
C ASN A 82 8.15 -14.33 5.39
N GLU A 83 7.63 -14.04 6.59
CA GLU A 83 6.20 -14.21 6.89
C GLU A 83 5.32 -13.37 5.95
N VAL A 84 5.70 -12.12 5.66
CA VAL A 84 4.96 -11.27 4.71
C VAL A 84 5.00 -11.85 3.29
N LYS A 85 6.13 -12.43 2.86
CA LYS A 85 6.21 -13.12 1.56
C LYS A 85 5.32 -14.37 1.53
N ILE A 86 5.35 -15.18 2.58
CA ILE A 86 4.52 -16.40 2.71
C ILE A 86 3.03 -16.06 2.70
N SER A 87 2.63 -14.96 3.33
CA SER A 87 1.23 -14.52 3.37
C SER A 87 0.62 -14.21 1.99
N GLY A 88 1.46 -13.99 0.97
CA GLY A 88 1.00 -13.59 -0.36
C GLY A 88 0.42 -12.17 -0.44
N LEU A 89 0.68 -11.32 0.57
CA LEU A 89 0.13 -9.97 0.63
C LEU A 89 0.56 -9.10 -0.57
N ARG A 90 -0.41 -8.62 -1.34
CA ARG A 90 -0.24 -7.64 -2.42
C ARG A 90 -0.57 -6.22 -1.95
N GLY A 91 0.04 -5.21 -2.56
CA GLY A 91 -0.13 -3.81 -2.19
C GLY A 91 -1.59 -3.35 -2.27
N ARG A 92 -2.04 -2.59 -1.28
CA ARG A 92 -3.44 -2.14 -1.11
C ARG A 92 -3.71 -0.71 -1.62
N GLY A 93 -2.73 -0.11 -2.30
CA GLY A 93 -2.82 1.26 -2.83
C GLY A 93 -3.22 1.36 -4.31
N GLY A 94 -3.45 0.25 -5.02
CA GLY A 94 -3.78 0.28 -6.45
C GLY A 94 -2.95 -0.68 -7.30
N ALA A 95 -1.63 -0.59 -7.18
CA ALA A 95 -0.70 -1.30 -8.07
C ALA A 95 -0.62 -2.83 -7.84
N GLY A 96 -1.11 -3.33 -6.71
CA GLY A 96 -1.13 -4.77 -6.42
C GLY A 96 0.25 -5.44 -6.36
N PHE A 97 1.34 -4.69 -6.19
CA PHE A 97 2.71 -5.22 -6.15
C PHE A 97 2.93 -6.09 -4.90
N PRO A 98 3.63 -7.25 -4.97
CA PRO A 98 3.87 -8.10 -3.80
C PRO A 98 4.62 -7.37 -2.68
N THR A 99 3.98 -7.22 -1.52
CA THR A 99 4.44 -6.34 -0.41
C THR A 99 5.75 -6.83 0.18
N GLY A 100 5.86 -8.13 0.48
CA GLY A 100 7.08 -8.72 1.03
C GLY A 100 8.29 -8.63 0.07
N MET A 101 8.04 -8.67 -1.24
CA MET A 101 9.08 -8.43 -2.25
C MET A 101 9.52 -6.96 -2.23
N LYS A 102 8.57 -6.02 -2.20
CA LYS A 102 8.85 -4.57 -2.14
C LYS A 102 9.71 -4.23 -0.92
N TRP A 103 9.34 -4.71 0.26
CA TRP A 103 10.10 -4.47 1.49
C TRP A 103 11.51 -5.05 1.44
N SER A 104 11.69 -6.21 0.78
CA SER A 104 13.01 -6.84 0.69
C SER A 104 14.05 -6.04 -0.11
N PHE A 105 13.63 -5.07 -0.92
CA PHE A 105 14.56 -4.17 -1.61
C PHE A 105 15.36 -3.28 -0.65
N MET A 106 14.86 -3.09 0.58
CA MET A 106 15.52 -2.32 1.64
C MET A 106 16.49 -3.16 2.49
N ASN A 107 16.51 -4.49 2.29
CA ASN A 107 17.43 -5.41 2.98
C ASN A 107 18.83 -5.37 2.35
N LYS A 108 19.41 -4.18 2.30
CA LYS A 108 20.79 -3.92 1.89
C LYS A 108 21.59 -3.45 3.10
N PRO A 109 22.91 -3.73 3.13
CA PRO A 109 23.82 -3.17 4.14
C PRO A 109 23.63 -1.65 4.23
N SER A 110 23.74 -1.11 5.44
CA SER A 110 23.69 0.34 5.60
C SER A 110 24.87 0.98 4.89
N ASP A 111 24.59 2.01 4.10
CA ASP A 111 25.58 2.86 3.44
C ASP A 111 25.88 4.12 4.28
N GLY A 112 25.50 4.11 5.57
CA GLY A 112 25.58 5.25 6.48
C GLY A 112 24.37 6.18 6.44
N ARG A 113 23.49 6.08 5.43
CA ARG A 113 22.25 6.88 5.39
C ARG A 113 21.16 6.22 6.23
N PRO A 114 20.36 7.01 6.97
CA PRO A 114 19.18 6.48 7.62
C PRO A 114 18.16 6.02 6.58
N LYS A 115 17.49 4.91 6.86
CA LYS A 115 16.37 4.43 6.06
C LYS A 115 15.07 4.91 6.70
N TYR A 116 14.06 5.19 5.88
CA TYR A 116 12.76 5.66 6.36
C TYR A 116 11.65 4.81 5.78
N LEU A 117 10.61 4.59 6.58
CA LEU A 117 9.32 4.12 6.11
C LEU A 117 8.48 5.35 5.80
N VAL A 118 7.82 5.36 4.64
CA VAL A 118 6.82 6.36 4.31
C VAL A 118 5.50 5.65 4.13
N VAL A 119 4.50 6.03 4.91
CA VAL A 119 3.15 5.50 4.85
C VAL A 119 2.28 6.49 4.07
N ASN A 120 1.74 6.02 2.95
CA ASN A 120 0.82 6.79 2.13
C ASN A 120 -0.58 6.72 2.75
N ALA A 121 -1.03 7.85 3.29
CA ALA A 121 -2.37 8.06 3.85
C ALA A 121 -3.04 9.32 3.24
N ASP A 122 -2.69 9.64 1.99
CA ASP A 122 -3.30 10.75 1.26
C ASP A 122 -4.73 10.41 0.81
N GLU A 123 -5.00 9.17 0.36
CA GLU A 123 -6.34 8.74 -0.07
C GLU A 123 -7.09 9.80 -0.92
N GLY A 124 -6.38 10.35 -1.91
CA GLY A 124 -6.93 11.28 -2.87
C GLY A 124 -7.92 10.62 -3.84
N GLU A 125 -7.84 9.30 -4.01
CA GLU A 125 -8.56 8.52 -5.02
C GLU A 125 -10.08 8.64 -4.83
N PRO A 126 -10.80 9.17 -5.83
CA PRO A 126 -12.24 9.27 -5.75
C PRO A 126 -12.91 7.90 -5.61
N GLY A 127 -13.83 7.81 -4.64
CA GLY A 127 -14.50 6.56 -4.24
C GLY A 127 -13.81 5.84 -3.07
N THR A 128 -12.56 6.16 -2.76
CA THR A 128 -11.77 5.49 -1.72
C THR A 128 -11.92 6.19 -0.37
N CYS A 129 -12.33 5.45 0.66
CA CYS A 129 -12.46 5.94 2.04
C CYS A 129 -11.99 4.93 3.10
N LYS A 130 -11.30 3.87 2.69
CA LYS A 130 -10.80 2.80 3.56
C LYS A 130 -9.71 3.28 4.52
N ASP A 131 -8.80 4.12 4.06
CA ASP A 131 -7.63 4.58 4.83
C ASP A 131 -8.07 5.59 5.88
N ARG A 132 -9.03 6.46 5.53
CA ARG A 132 -9.71 7.36 6.46
C ARG A 132 -10.29 6.63 7.66
N GLU A 133 -11.01 5.52 7.44
CA GLU A 133 -11.61 4.76 8.54
C GLU A 133 -10.55 4.11 9.45
N ILE A 134 -9.45 3.61 8.88
CA ILE A 134 -8.33 3.05 9.64
C ILE A 134 -7.70 4.13 10.54
N MET A 135 -7.38 5.31 9.98
CA MET A 135 -6.81 6.42 10.75
C MET A 135 -7.74 6.92 11.85
N ARG A 136 -9.05 6.92 11.59
CA ARG A 136 -10.04 7.46 12.52
C ARG A 136 -10.39 6.50 13.65
N HIS A 137 -10.49 5.20 13.38
CA HIS A 137 -11.10 4.24 14.29
C HIS A 137 -10.16 3.13 14.79
N ASP A 138 -9.09 2.82 14.07
CA ASP A 138 -8.06 1.85 14.45
C ASP A 138 -6.62 2.39 14.28
N PRO A 139 -6.29 3.59 14.81
CA PRO A 139 -4.98 4.21 14.60
C PRO A 139 -3.82 3.41 15.21
N HIS A 140 -4.04 2.72 16.33
CA HIS A 140 -3.00 1.92 16.98
C HIS A 140 -2.52 0.75 16.10
N LYS A 141 -3.42 0.14 15.33
CA LYS A 141 -3.06 -0.93 14.37
C LYS A 141 -2.17 -0.39 13.25
N LEU A 142 -2.42 0.83 12.78
CA LEU A 142 -1.55 1.51 11.81
C LEU A 142 -0.17 1.78 12.40
N ILE A 143 -0.10 2.31 13.62
CA ILE A 143 1.17 2.64 14.30
C ILE A 143 1.99 1.38 14.58
N GLU A 144 1.36 0.31 15.07
CA GLU A 144 2.01 -0.99 15.25
C GLU A 144 2.53 -1.55 13.92
N GLY A 145 1.72 -1.45 12.86
CA GLY A 145 2.12 -1.80 11.50
C GLY A 145 3.34 -1.01 11.03
N CYS A 146 3.44 0.29 11.35
CA CYS A 146 4.61 1.11 11.06
C CYS A 146 5.86 0.58 11.75
N LEU A 147 5.76 0.20 13.02
CA LEU A 147 6.87 -0.34 13.80
C LEU A 147 7.36 -1.69 13.23
N ILE A 148 6.44 -2.61 12.94
CA ILE A 148 6.77 -3.93 12.39
C ILE A 148 7.38 -3.81 10.98
N ALA A 149 6.76 -3.01 10.10
CA ALA A 149 7.29 -2.77 8.76
C ALA A 149 8.63 -2.03 8.81
N GLY A 150 8.76 -1.06 9.72
CA GLY A 150 10.00 -0.33 9.98
C GLY A 150 11.13 -1.26 10.41
N LYS A 151 10.85 -2.19 11.33
CA LYS A 151 11.81 -3.23 11.74
C LYS A 151 12.21 -4.13 10.59
N ALA A 152 11.24 -4.58 9.78
CA ALA A 152 11.50 -5.45 8.63
C ALA A 152 12.45 -4.79 7.61
N MET A 153 12.35 -3.48 7.42
CA MET A 153 13.17 -2.73 6.46
C MET A 153 14.42 -2.06 7.08
N GLY A 154 14.58 -2.13 8.39
CA GLY A 154 15.63 -1.42 9.12
C GLY A 154 15.48 0.11 9.03
N ALA A 155 14.24 0.60 9.04
CA ALA A 155 13.93 2.02 9.05
C ALA A 155 14.19 2.64 10.43
N ARG A 156 14.73 3.86 10.45
CA ARG A 156 14.94 4.66 11.67
C ARG A 156 13.64 5.30 12.17
N ALA A 157 12.76 5.67 11.24
CA ALA A 157 11.50 6.31 11.55
C ALA A 157 10.46 6.03 10.45
N ALA A 158 9.18 6.21 10.80
CA ALA A 158 8.07 6.28 9.89
C ALA A 158 7.58 7.74 9.71
N TYR A 159 7.30 8.11 8.47
CA TYR A 159 6.54 9.32 8.14
C TYR A 159 5.19 8.91 7.57
N ILE A 160 4.12 9.23 8.29
CA ILE A 160 2.75 9.02 7.83
C ILE A 160 2.31 10.29 7.13
N TYR A 161 2.21 10.22 5.80
CA TYR A 161 1.77 11.34 4.97
C TYR A 161 0.25 11.30 4.83
N ILE A 162 -0.43 12.18 5.58
CA ILE A 162 -1.89 12.25 5.65
C ILE A 162 -2.39 13.34 4.73
N ARG A 163 -3.52 13.09 4.08
CA ARG A 163 -4.25 14.09 3.31
C ARG A 163 -4.44 15.40 4.08
N GLY A 164 -4.35 16.53 3.39
CA GLY A 164 -4.56 17.84 4.01
C GLY A 164 -5.96 17.98 4.63
N GLU A 165 -6.98 17.47 3.95
CA GLU A 165 -8.39 17.56 4.34
C GLU A 165 -8.73 16.71 5.57
N PHE A 166 -7.92 15.69 5.88
CA PHE A 166 -8.10 14.77 7.00
C PHE A 166 -7.55 15.35 8.32
N TYR A 167 -8.00 16.55 8.68
CA TYR A 167 -7.55 17.22 9.90
C TYR A 167 -7.92 16.43 11.16
N ASN A 168 -9.17 15.99 11.28
CA ASN A 168 -9.63 15.26 12.46
C ASN A 168 -8.94 13.91 12.59
N GLU A 169 -8.77 13.20 11.48
CA GLU A 169 -8.08 11.92 11.43
C GLU A 169 -6.59 12.07 11.76
N SER A 170 -5.93 13.12 11.27
CA SER A 170 -4.55 13.43 11.66
C SER A 170 -4.41 13.78 13.14
N SER A 171 -5.37 14.51 13.71
CA SER A 171 -5.40 14.84 15.14
C SER A 171 -5.61 13.58 16.00
N ASN A 172 -6.54 12.70 15.61
CA ASN A 172 -6.76 11.43 16.30
C ASN A 172 -5.52 10.54 16.25
N LEU A 173 -4.87 10.45 15.07
CA LEU A 173 -3.64 9.69 14.92
C LEU A 173 -2.51 10.26 15.78
N GLN A 174 -2.37 11.59 15.86
CA GLN A 174 -1.38 12.23 16.72
C GLN A 174 -1.64 11.94 18.20
N VAL A 175 -2.91 11.89 18.64
CA VAL A 175 -3.27 11.46 20.01
C VAL A 175 -2.84 10.02 20.25
N ALA A 176 -3.13 9.09 19.33
CA ALA A 176 -2.73 7.69 19.44
C ALA A 176 -1.20 7.51 19.43
N ILE A 177 -0.47 8.28 18.63
CA ILE A 177 1.00 8.33 18.63
C ILE A 177 1.51 8.79 19.99
N ASN A 178 0.93 9.84 20.56
CA ASN A 178 1.31 10.33 21.89
C ASN A 178 1.04 9.28 22.98
N GLU A 179 -0.08 8.55 22.90
CA GLU A 179 -0.37 7.42 23.79
C GLU A 179 0.68 6.31 23.64
N ALA A 180 1.06 5.96 22.41
CA ALA A 180 2.08 4.94 22.13
C ALA A 180 3.48 5.35 22.64
N TYR A 181 3.88 6.61 22.48
CA TYR A 181 5.12 7.15 23.07
C TYR A 181 5.10 7.09 24.59
N LYS A 182 4.01 7.53 25.23
CA LYS A 182 3.86 7.50 26.70
C LYS A 182 3.92 6.08 27.26
N ALA A 183 3.39 5.11 26.52
CA ALA A 183 3.42 3.69 26.89
C ALA A 183 4.76 2.99 26.55
N GLY A 184 5.73 3.67 25.92
CA GLY A 184 7.01 3.07 25.51
C GLY A 184 6.88 2.06 24.37
N LEU A 185 5.79 2.12 23.59
CA LEU A 185 5.53 1.24 22.46
C LEU A 185 6.31 1.67 21.21
N ILE A 186 6.58 2.97 21.08
CA ILE A 186 7.42 3.58 20.03
C ILE A 186 8.39 4.58 20.67
N GLY A 187 9.34 5.07 19.88
CA GLY A 187 10.43 5.93 20.31
C GLY A 187 11.70 5.15 20.62
N LYS A 188 12.45 5.61 21.62
CA LYS A 188 13.65 4.88 22.08
C LYS A 188 13.24 3.55 22.70
N ASN A 189 13.94 2.49 22.31
CA ASN A 189 13.70 1.13 22.80
C ASN A 189 12.21 0.71 22.68
N ALA A 190 11.64 0.86 21.47
CA ALA A 190 10.24 0.56 21.16
C ALA A 190 9.83 -0.83 21.64
N CYS A 191 8.75 -0.91 22.42
CA CYS A 191 8.25 -2.12 23.09
C CYS A 191 9.29 -2.83 23.98
N GLY A 192 10.34 -2.13 24.44
CA GLY A 192 11.43 -2.73 25.21
C GLY A 192 12.24 -3.77 24.43
N SER A 193 12.35 -3.63 23.11
CA SER A 193 12.97 -4.60 22.19
C SER A 193 14.44 -4.32 21.84
N GLY A 194 14.98 -3.17 22.23
CA GLY A 194 16.29 -2.65 21.83
C GLY A 194 16.30 -1.96 20.47
N PHE A 195 15.13 -1.76 19.85
CA PHE A 195 14.99 -1.08 18.56
C PHE A 195 14.44 0.34 18.75
N ASP A 196 15.18 1.35 18.29
CA ASP A 196 14.71 2.74 18.29
C ASP A 196 13.88 3.00 17.02
N PHE A 197 12.67 3.53 17.19
CA PHE A 197 11.78 3.79 16.07
C PHE A 197 10.79 4.92 16.35
N ASP A 198 10.95 6.04 15.65
CA ASP A 198 10.05 7.19 15.77
C ASP A 198 8.95 7.18 14.71
N VAL A 199 7.81 7.78 15.04
CA VAL A 199 6.68 7.94 14.11
C VAL A 199 6.29 9.40 14.03
N PHE A 200 6.34 9.95 12.82
CA PHE A 200 6.00 11.33 12.51
C PHE A 200 4.76 11.39 11.61
N VAL A 201 3.93 12.40 11.85
CA VAL A 201 2.79 12.72 10.98
C VAL A 201 3.14 13.94 10.16
N MET A 202 2.96 13.84 8.84
CA MET A 202 3.13 14.94 7.90
C MET A 202 1.81 15.13 7.17
N ARG A 203 1.31 16.35 7.11
CA ARG A 203 0.06 16.66 6.38
C ARG A 203 0.39 17.23 5.02
N GLY A 204 -0.29 16.72 4.00
CA GLY A 204 -0.33 17.32 2.67
C GLY A 204 -1.20 18.58 2.63
N ALA A 205 -1.38 19.12 1.42
CA ALA A 205 -2.14 20.34 1.16
C ALA A 205 -3.28 20.16 0.14
N GLY A 206 -3.85 18.94 0.07
CA GLY A 206 -5.01 18.64 -0.78
C GLY A 206 -4.68 18.43 -2.26
N ALA A 207 -3.56 17.77 -2.54
CA ALA A 207 -3.12 17.48 -3.90
C ALA A 207 -3.19 15.98 -4.18
N TYR A 208 -4.21 15.54 -4.95
CA TYR A 208 -4.39 14.13 -5.39
C TYR A 208 -3.08 13.50 -5.89
N ILE A 209 -2.31 14.29 -6.63
CA ILE A 209 -1.07 13.85 -7.24
C ILE A 209 0.02 13.47 -6.22
N CYS A 210 -0.03 14.05 -5.02
CA CYS A 210 0.86 13.69 -3.90
C CYS A 210 0.53 12.32 -3.30
N GLY A 211 -0.58 11.69 -3.70
CA GLY A 211 -0.86 10.28 -3.40
C GLY A 211 -0.03 9.30 -4.24
N GLU A 212 0.65 9.75 -5.31
CA GLU A 212 1.60 8.94 -6.07
C GLU A 212 2.93 8.81 -5.31
N GLU A 213 3.54 7.62 -5.30
CA GLU A 213 4.70 7.29 -4.46
C GLU A 213 5.88 8.24 -4.62
N THR A 214 6.24 8.63 -5.85
CA THR A 214 7.37 9.55 -6.08
C THR A 214 7.01 11.01 -5.78
N ALA A 215 5.80 11.44 -6.12
CA ALA A 215 5.30 12.78 -5.82
C ALA A 215 5.18 13.03 -4.31
N LEU A 216 4.79 12.00 -3.55
CA LEU A 216 4.70 12.03 -2.09
C LEU A 216 6.07 12.32 -1.46
N ILE A 217 7.13 11.67 -1.94
CA ILE A 217 8.49 11.90 -1.46
C ILE A 217 8.94 13.34 -1.74
N GLU A 218 8.70 13.87 -2.94
CA GLU A 218 9.05 15.26 -3.26
C GLU A 218 8.25 16.25 -2.39
N SER A 219 6.97 15.96 -2.10
CA SER A 219 6.16 16.77 -1.18
C SER A 219 6.68 16.72 0.25
N LEU A 220 7.17 15.56 0.73
CA LEU A 220 7.80 15.43 2.04
C LEU A 220 9.12 16.21 2.14
N GLU A 221 9.85 16.30 1.03
CA GLU A 221 11.07 17.11 0.92
C GLU A 221 10.80 18.63 0.80
N GLY A 222 9.53 19.05 0.81
CA GLY A 222 9.13 20.46 0.71
C GLY A 222 9.13 21.02 -0.71
N LYS A 223 9.23 20.15 -1.73
CA LYS A 223 9.12 20.53 -3.14
C LYS A 223 7.69 20.40 -3.63
N GLN A 224 7.42 20.88 -4.85
CA GLN A 224 6.14 20.61 -5.51
C GLN A 224 5.99 19.10 -5.76
N GLY A 225 4.85 18.52 -5.38
CA GLY A 225 4.52 17.10 -5.60
C GLY A 225 4.24 16.75 -7.06
N LYS A 226 5.23 16.95 -7.93
CA LYS A 226 5.16 16.57 -9.35
C LYS A 226 5.72 15.15 -9.48
N PRO A 227 4.93 14.17 -9.97
CA PRO A 227 5.42 12.82 -10.19
C PRO A 227 6.53 12.83 -11.25
N ARG A 228 7.39 11.82 -11.18
CA ARG A 228 8.28 11.52 -12.31
C ARG A 228 7.43 10.83 -13.39
N LEU A 229 7.47 11.38 -14.61
CA LEU A 229 6.53 11.15 -15.73
C LEU A 229 5.93 9.73 -15.86
N LYS A 230 4.60 9.63 -15.69
CA LYS A 230 3.70 8.66 -16.33
C LYS A 230 2.37 9.36 -16.69
N PRO A 231 1.67 8.92 -17.76
CA PRO A 231 0.57 9.67 -18.38
C PRO A 231 -0.72 9.68 -17.53
N PRO A 232 -1.56 10.74 -17.64
CA PRO A 232 -2.79 10.89 -16.83
C PRO A 232 -4.05 10.30 -17.48
N PHE A 233 -5.04 9.94 -16.66
CA PHE A 233 -6.42 9.61 -17.04
C PHE A 233 -7.41 10.44 -16.20
N PRO A 234 -8.51 10.95 -16.76
CA PRO A 234 -9.57 11.65 -16.02
C PRO A 234 -10.72 10.71 -15.63
N ALA A 235 -11.47 11.04 -14.57
CA ALA A 235 -12.66 10.30 -14.15
C ALA A 235 -13.73 11.19 -13.50
N ASP A 236 -15.00 10.85 -13.78
CA ASP A 236 -16.23 11.41 -13.19
C ASP A 236 -17.01 10.32 -12.43
N ILE A 237 -17.78 10.70 -11.40
CA ILE A 237 -18.45 9.80 -10.43
C ILE A 237 -19.96 10.07 -10.36
N GLY A 238 -20.75 9.00 -10.35
CA GLY A 238 -22.15 8.97 -9.92
C GLY A 238 -22.41 7.72 -9.06
N GLY A 239 -23.42 7.75 -8.18
CA GLY A 239 -23.83 6.62 -7.33
C GLY A 239 -25.14 5.98 -7.82
N VAL A 240 -25.54 4.84 -7.22
CA VAL A 240 -26.77 4.12 -7.59
C VAL A 240 -27.89 4.23 -6.57
N ARG A 241 -29.10 4.52 -7.08
CA ARG A 241 -30.39 4.22 -6.46
C ARG A 241 -31.14 3.19 -7.34
N GLY A 242 -31.71 2.12 -6.77
CA GLY A 242 -32.72 1.30 -7.47
C GLY A 242 -32.43 -0.19 -7.76
N GLY A 243 -31.37 -0.80 -7.20
CA GLY A 243 -31.15 -2.26 -7.26
C GLY A 243 -30.48 -2.79 -8.56
N TRP A 244 -30.29 -4.12 -8.64
CA TRP A 244 -29.46 -4.78 -9.68
C TRP A 244 -29.95 -4.56 -11.11
N ASP A 245 -31.26 -4.41 -11.30
CA ASP A 245 -31.84 -4.17 -12.64
C ASP A 245 -31.64 -2.75 -13.16
N ASN A 246 -31.30 -1.81 -12.27
CA ASN A 246 -30.97 -0.43 -12.63
C ASN A 246 -29.46 -0.22 -12.89
N LEU A 247 -28.64 -1.28 -12.80
CA LEU A 247 -27.19 -1.19 -12.99
C LEU A 247 -26.85 -0.91 -14.47
N LEU A 248 -26.03 0.12 -14.69
CA LEU A 248 -25.44 0.46 -15.99
C LEU A 248 -24.02 -0.13 -16.11
N GLY A 249 -23.20 0.05 -15.07
CA GLY A 249 -21.85 -0.46 -15.00
C GLY A 249 -21.19 -0.13 -13.67
N VAL A 250 -20.00 -0.70 -13.44
CA VAL A 250 -19.27 -0.55 -12.19
C VAL A 250 -17.82 -0.17 -12.50
N ILE A 251 -17.27 0.76 -11.73
CA ILE A 251 -15.82 1.00 -11.66
C ILE A 251 -15.33 0.28 -10.39
N PRO A 252 -14.58 -0.83 -10.50
CA PRO A 252 -14.34 -1.72 -9.36
C PRO A 252 -13.22 -1.25 -8.41
N GLY A 253 -12.34 -0.35 -8.84
CA GLY A 253 -11.08 -0.06 -8.13
C GLY A 253 -10.76 1.40 -7.86
N GLY A 254 -11.76 2.27 -7.84
CA GLY A 254 -11.59 3.71 -7.82
C GLY A 254 -11.58 4.28 -9.24
N SER A 255 -11.75 5.59 -9.32
CA SER A 255 -11.92 6.37 -10.55
C SER A 255 -10.86 6.09 -11.65
N SER A 256 -9.66 5.68 -11.25
CA SER A 256 -8.53 5.31 -12.12
C SER A 256 -8.67 3.98 -12.85
N THR A 257 -9.73 3.20 -12.61
CA THR A 257 -9.95 1.88 -13.21
C THR A 257 -11.02 1.91 -14.31
N PRO A 258 -10.86 1.15 -15.42
CA PRO A 258 -11.89 1.08 -16.46
C PRO A 258 -13.24 0.56 -15.94
N ILE A 259 -14.33 1.10 -16.49
CA ILE A 259 -15.69 0.64 -16.20
C ILE A 259 -15.92 -0.77 -16.76
N ILE A 260 -16.52 -1.64 -15.95
CA ILE A 260 -17.05 -2.94 -16.40
C ILE A 260 -18.57 -2.85 -16.62
N PRO A 261 -19.09 -3.36 -17.75
CA PRO A 261 -20.52 -3.40 -18.02
C PRO A 261 -21.20 -4.48 -17.17
N ARG A 262 -22.51 -4.35 -16.95
CA ARG A 262 -23.31 -5.27 -16.11
C ARG A 262 -23.05 -6.76 -16.38
N HIS A 263 -22.99 -7.19 -17.64
CA HIS A 263 -22.82 -8.61 -17.99
C HIS A 263 -21.46 -9.19 -17.54
N VAL A 264 -20.44 -8.34 -17.34
CA VAL A 264 -19.15 -8.74 -16.76
C VAL A 264 -19.25 -8.78 -15.24
N CYS A 265 -20.03 -7.87 -14.64
CA CYS A 265 -20.23 -7.80 -13.20
C CYS A 265 -20.92 -9.03 -12.59
N ASP A 266 -21.65 -9.82 -13.39
CA ASP A 266 -22.40 -10.99 -12.91
C ASP A 266 -21.45 -12.11 -12.42
N ASP A 267 -20.29 -12.29 -13.06
CA ASP A 267 -19.38 -13.41 -12.81
C ASP A 267 -17.99 -13.00 -12.30
N VAL A 268 -17.60 -11.73 -12.43
CA VAL A 268 -16.24 -11.28 -12.10
C VAL A 268 -15.98 -11.29 -10.59
N LEU A 269 -14.83 -11.86 -10.20
CA LEU A 269 -14.35 -11.87 -8.83
C LEU A 269 -13.62 -10.56 -8.50
N MET A 270 -13.83 -10.05 -7.28
CA MET A 270 -13.15 -8.86 -6.76
C MET A 270 -11.72 -9.17 -6.29
N ASP A 271 -10.90 -9.74 -7.18
CA ASP A 271 -9.47 -9.95 -6.99
C ASP A 271 -8.65 -9.29 -8.11
N PHE A 272 -7.34 -9.17 -7.90
CA PHE A 272 -6.46 -8.50 -8.86
C PHE A 272 -6.37 -9.21 -10.20
N ASP A 273 -6.43 -10.53 -10.23
CA ASP A 273 -6.11 -11.31 -11.42
C ASP A 273 -7.34 -11.46 -12.32
N ASP A 274 -8.53 -11.61 -11.72
CA ASP A 274 -9.78 -11.71 -12.46
C ASP A 274 -10.22 -10.37 -13.05
N LEU A 275 -10.04 -9.27 -12.31
CA LEU A 275 -10.31 -7.93 -12.84
C LEU A 275 -9.37 -7.55 -13.99
N VAL A 276 -8.11 -8.01 -13.98
CA VAL A 276 -7.21 -7.86 -15.13
C VAL A 276 -7.68 -8.69 -16.33
N ARG A 277 -8.21 -9.91 -16.11
CA ARG A 277 -8.81 -10.71 -17.18
C ARG A 277 -10.06 -10.05 -17.77
N ALA A 278 -10.79 -9.30 -16.96
CA ALA A 278 -11.94 -8.50 -17.37
C ALA A 278 -11.55 -7.12 -17.96
N GLU A 279 -10.29 -6.92 -18.36
CA GLU A 279 -9.75 -5.68 -18.96
C GLU A 279 -9.92 -4.42 -18.07
N THR A 280 -9.97 -4.61 -16.74
CA THR A 280 -9.99 -3.55 -15.74
C THR A 280 -8.93 -3.83 -14.65
N ALA A 281 -9.05 -3.23 -13.47
CA ALA A 281 -8.15 -3.47 -12.35
C ALA A 281 -8.87 -3.33 -11.00
N LEU A 282 -8.38 -4.03 -9.98
CA LEU A 282 -8.90 -3.91 -8.61
C LEU A 282 -8.61 -2.55 -7.99
N GLY A 283 -7.53 -1.87 -8.41
CA GLY A 283 -7.15 -0.57 -7.87
C GLY A 283 -7.14 -0.55 -6.33
N THR A 284 -7.79 0.45 -5.74
CA THR A 284 -7.96 0.59 -4.27
C THR A 284 -9.10 -0.25 -3.70
N ALA A 285 -9.80 -1.02 -4.54
CA ALA A 285 -11.05 -1.71 -4.27
C ALA A 285 -12.20 -0.77 -3.87
N ALA A 286 -12.16 0.48 -4.35
CA ALA A 286 -13.25 1.43 -4.23
C ALA A 286 -14.29 1.21 -5.34
N ILE A 287 -15.38 0.54 -5.01
CA ILE A 287 -16.44 0.23 -5.96
C ILE A 287 -17.32 1.48 -6.16
N ILE A 288 -17.30 2.06 -7.35
CA ILE A 288 -18.23 3.11 -7.78
C ILE A 288 -19.26 2.46 -8.71
N VAL A 289 -20.52 2.52 -8.32
CA VAL A 289 -21.62 1.91 -9.06
C VAL A 289 -22.33 3.01 -9.86
N LEU A 290 -22.57 2.78 -11.14
CA LEU A 290 -23.27 3.70 -12.03
C LEU A 290 -24.63 3.10 -12.43
N ASP A 291 -25.71 3.87 -12.27
CA ASP A 291 -27.06 3.46 -12.68
C ASP A 291 -27.43 4.06 -14.03
N LYS A 292 -28.55 3.59 -14.58
CA LYS A 292 -29.06 4.03 -15.89
C LYS A 292 -29.49 5.50 -15.92
N SER A 293 -29.62 6.19 -14.79
CA SER A 293 -29.97 7.60 -14.72
C SER A 293 -28.75 8.54 -14.86
N VAL A 294 -27.53 8.00 -14.83
CA VAL A 294 -26.30 8.76 -15.04
C VAL A 294 -26.19 9.18 -16.51
N ASN A 295 -26.06 10.48 -16.77
CA ASN A 295 -25.98 11.06 -18.10
C ASN A 295 -24.59 10.81 -18.71
N ARG A 296 -24.50 10.18 -19.89
CA ARG A 296 -23.22 9.97 -20.61
C ARG A 296 -22.91 11.16 -21.50
N PHE A 297 -21.76 11.80 -21.30
CA PHE A 297 -21.08 12.57 -22.36
C PHE A 297 -20.13 11.65 -23.15
N LEU A 298 -20.66 10.53 -23.66
CA LEU A 298 -19.92 9.60 -24.51
C LEU A 298 -20.84 9.24 -25.69
N ASN A 299 -20.86 10.13 -26.69
CA ASN A 299 -21.21 9.80 -28.08
C ASN A 299 -19.92 9.52 -28.84
#